data_AF-A0A0S3PV75-F1
#
_entry.id   AF-A0A0S3PV75-F1
#
_cell.length_a   1.000
_cell.length_b   1.000
_cell.length_c   1.000
_cell.angle_alpha   90.00
_cell.angle_beta   90.00
_cell.angle_gamma   90.00
#
_symmetry.space_group_name_H-M   'P 1'
#
loop_
_entity.id
_entity.type
_entity.pdbx_description
1 polymer ?
#
loop_
_entity_poly.entity_id
_entity_poly.type
_entity_poly.pdbx_seq_one_letter_code
_entity_poly.pdbx_strand_id
1 'polypeptide(L)'
;MSWVAYLNAGNSRESVVSAFSESVEHISLKNAALQSFIEITAWQWNDKLDAGTGSNTLIGGLGADDFVFDANSPSVNHIYGFDQYDQAQFANFGYMSDGNALFHMTQIGRDVVFNDHGVTVFFHDKSLAAITAHDWVI
;
A
#
# COMPACT_ATOMS: atom_id res chain seq x y z
N MET A 1 -22.09 -21.76 16.93
CA MET A 1 -22.32 -23.19 16.60
C MET A 1 -20.97 -23.90 16.62
N SER A 2 -20.86 -25.11 17.16
CA SER A 2 -19.60 -25.88 17.16
C SER A 2 -19.39 -26.59 15.81
N TRP A 3 -18.13 -26.75 15.38
CA TRP A 3 -17.76 -27.54 14.19
C TRP A 3 -18.34 -28.96 14.24
N VAL A 4 -18.40 -29.58 15.42
CA VAL A 4 -18.97 -30.91 15.60
C VAL A 4 -20.47 -30.94 15.23
N ALA A 5 -21.22 -29.91 15.63
CA ALA A 5 -22.63 -29.78 15.26
C ALA A 5 -22.80 -29.52 13.74
N TYR A 6 -21.87 -28.78 13.13
CA TYR A 6 -21.85 -28.52 11.70
C TYR A 6 -21.60 -29.80 10.88
N LEU A 7 -20.66 -30.67 11.30
CA LEU A 7 -20.45 -31.98 10.68
C LEU A 7 -21.63 -32.93 10.91
N ASN A 8 -22.19 -32.96 12.12
CA ASN A 8 -23.34 -33.80 12.43
C ASN A 8 -24.59 -33.43 11.61
N ALA A 9 -24.64 -32.21 11.06
CA ALA A 9 -25.65 -31.77 10.10
C ALA A 9 -25.39 -32.24 8.65
N GLY A 10 -24.37 -33.05 8.41
CA GLY A 10 -24.05 -33.63 7.09
C GLY A 10 -23.10 -32.80 6.23
N ASN A 11 -22.56 -31.69 6.74
CA ASN A 11 -21.55 -30.91 6.03
C ASN A 11 -20.21 -31.64 5.96
N SER A 12 -19.40 -31.30 4.97
CA SER A 12 -18.11 -31.92 4.75
C SER A 12 -17.01 -31.32 5.64
N ARG A 13 -15.91 -32.06 5.81
CA ARG A 13 -14.75 -31.55 6.58
C ARG A 13 -14.03 -30.44 5.83
N GLU A 14 -14.08 -30.45 4.51
CA GLU A 14 -13.51 -29.42 3.64
C GLU A 14 -14.20 -28.08 3.88
N SER A 15 -15.54 -28.06 4.02
CA SER A 15 -16.29 -26.85 4.38
C SER A 15 -15.89 -26.29 5.74
N VAL A 16 -15.60 -27.15 6.72
CA VAL A 16 -15.10 -26.73 8.04
C VAL A 16 -13.73 -26.06 7.92
N VAL A 17 -12.82 -26.65 7.13
CA VAL A 17 -11.48 -26.10 6.93
C VAL A 17 -11.56 -24.75 6.20
N SER A 18 -12.39 -24.64 5.16
CA SER A 18 -12.64 -23.36 4.46
C SER A 18 -13.13 -22.30 5.43
N ALA A 19 -14.18 -22.61 6.21
CA ALA A 19 -14.76 -21.67 7.16
C ALA A 19 -13.77 -21.23 8.25
N PHE A 20 -12.87 -22.10 8.69
CA PHE A 20 -11.80 -21.72 9.62
C PHE A 20 -10.74 -20.84 8.94
N SER A 21 -10.26 -21.25 7.75
CA SER A 21 -9.23 -20.52 7.00
C SER A 21 -9.69 -19.13 6.55
N GLU A 22 -11.00 -18.96 6.35
CA GLU A 22 -11.64 -17.71 5.94
C GLU A 22 -12.27 -16.98 7.14
N SER A 23 -12.11 -17.48 8.36
CA SER A 23 -12.65 -16.81 9.56
C SER A 23 -12.03 -15.44 9.75
N VAL A 24 -12.83 -14.49 10.21
CA VAL A 24 -12.38 -13.11 10.48
C VAL A 24 -11.24 -13.13 11.51
N GLU A 25 -11.35 -13.97 12.54
CA GLU A 25 -10.33 -14.11 13.56
C GLU A 25 -9.00 -14.61 12.97
N HIS A 26 -9.02 -15.63 12.10
CA HIS A 26 -7.80 -16.14 11.47
C HIS A 26 -7.16 -15.10 10.52
N ILE A 27 -7.98 -14.44 9.70
CA ILE A 27 -7.52 -13.39 8.79
C ILE A 27 -6.90 -12.22 9.57
N SER A 28 -7.57 -11.73 10.62
CA SER A 28 -7.06 -10.63 11.44
C SER A 28 -5.76 -10.98 12.13
N LEU A 29 -5.63 -12.18 12.69
CA LEU A 29 -4.38 -12.62 13.32
C LEU A 29 -3.23 -12.74 12.30
N LYS A 30 -3.51 -13.28 11.11
CA LYS A 30 -2.53 -13.38 10.04
C LYS A 30 -2.08 -12.00 9.56
N ASN A 31 -3.01 -11.07 9.37
CA ASN A 31 -2.69 -9.70 8.94
C ASN A 31 -1.85 -8.97 9.99
N ALA A 32 -2.20 -9.09 11.27
CA ALA A 32 -1.40 -8.51 12.36
C ALA A 32 0.01 -9.12 12.41
N ALA A 33 0.12 -10.43 12.27
CA ALA A 33 1.43 -11.10 12.23
C ALA A 33 2.26 -10.70 11.01
N LEU A 34 1.63 -10.53 9.84
CA LEU A 34 2.30 -10.07 8.63
C LEU A 34 2.77 -8.62 8.77
N GLN A 35 1.94 -7.73 9.31
CA GLN A 35 2.32 -6.35 9.63
C GLN A 35 3.58 -6.33 10.50
N SER A 36 3.56 -7.05 11.64
CA SER A 36 4.72 -7.13 12.53
C SER A 36 5.95 -7.76 11.87
N PHE A 37 5.76 -8.72 10.97
CA PHE A 37 6.88 -9.30 10.22
C PHE A 37 7.52 -8.25 9.30
N ILE A 38 6.71 -7.50 8.53
CA ILE A 38 7.21 -6.46 7.64
C ILE A 38 7.95 -5.38 8.45
N GLU A 39 7.35 -4.87 9.52
CA GLU A 39 7.92 -3.79 10.33
C GLU A 39 9.18 -4.20 11.12
N ILE A 40 9.20 -5.39 11.71
CA ILE A 40 10.21 -5.77 12.71
C ILE A 40 11.25 -6.73 12.14
N THR A 41 10.87 -7.59 11.20
CA THR A 41 11.77 -8.66 10.71
C THR A 41 12.30 -8.34 9.32
N ALA A 42 11.46 -7.81 8.44
CA ALA A 42 11.80 -7.49 7.06
C ALA A 42 12.48 -6.12 6.89
N TRP A 43 12.67 -5.35 7.96
CA TRP A 43 13.20 -3.98 7.94
C TRP A 43 14.49 -3.79 7.11
N GLN A 44 15.32 -4.82 7.00
CA GLN A 44 16.57 -4.80 6.22
C GLN A 44 16.35 -4.73 4.70
N TRP A 45 15.11 -4.89 4.24
CA TRP A 45 14.71 -4.75 2.85
C TRP A 45 13.97 -3.44 2.58
N ASN A 46 13.70 -2.63 3.62
CA ASN A 46 13.10 -1.32 3.44
C ASN A 46 14.06 -0.40 2.69
N ASP A 47 13.61 0.14 1.58
CA ASP A 47 14.36 1.06 0.74
C ASP A 47 13.84 2.49 0.86
N LYS A 48 14.75 3.46 0.68
CA LYS A 48 14.40 4.85 0.45
C LYS A 48 14.65 5.19 -1.02
N LEU A 49 13.58 5.44 -1.76
CA LEU A 49 13.57 5.63 -3.20
C LEU A 49 13.33 7.09 -3.55
N ASP A 50 14.41 7.87 -3.59
CA ASP A 50 14.39 9.28 -4.01
C ASP A 50 14.59 9.38 -5.54
N ALA A 51 13.57 9.89 -6.22
CA ALA A 51 13.55 9.98 -7.67
C ALA A 51 14.38 11.15 -8.22
N GLY A 52 14.66 12.17 -7.40
CA GLY A 52 15.27 13.41 -7.88
C GLY A 52 14.47 14.08 -9.01
N THR A 53 15.18 14.60 -10.01
CA THR A 53 14.58 15.32 -11.15
C THR A 53 14.48 14.43 -12.40
N GLY A 54 13.61 14.81 -13.34
CA GLY A 54 13.51 14.15 -14.64
C GLY A 54 12.54 12.96 -14.66
N SER A 55 12.78 12.00 -15.54
CA SER A 55 11.88 10.85 -15.74
C SER A 55 12.45 9.61 -15.06
N ASN A 56 11.68 9.01 -14.16
CA ASN A 56 12.14 7.94 -13.28
C ASN A 56 11.20 6.72 -13.30
N THR A 57 11.78 5.55 -13.06
CA THR A 57 11.07 4.31 -12.77
C THR A 57 11.51 3.84 -11.39
N LEU A 58 10.58 3.70 -10.46
CA LEU A 58 10.79 3.29 -9.09
C LEU A 58 10.09 1.96 -8.85
N ILE A 59 10.74 1.03 -8.16
CA ILE A 59 10.21 -0.30 -7.86
C ILE A 59 10.39 -0.51 -6.35
N GLY A 60 9.30 -0.74 -5.62
CA GLY A 60 9.34 -0.96 -4.16
C GLY A 60 10.02 -2.27 -3.82
N GLY A 61 9.35 -3.39 -4.14
CA GLY A 61 9.95 -4.71 -3.95
C GLY A 61 9.43 -5.37 -2.68
N LEU A 62 10.31 -5.67 -1.73
CA LEU A 62 9.94 -6.30 -0.45
C LEU A 62 10.28 -5.34 0.67
N GLY A 63 9.38 -5.16 1.63
CA GLY A 63 9.64 -4.31 2.78
C GLY A 63 8.53 -3.30 2.95
N ALA A 64 8.83 -2.27 3.75
CA ALA A 64 8.04 -1.05 3.83
C ALA A 64 8.92 0.09 3.29
N ASP A 65 8.68 0.46 2.04
CA ASP A 65 9.54 1.37 1.28
C ASP A 65 9.06 2.82 1.35
N ASP A 66 10.01 3.75 1.32
CA ASP A 66 9.79 5.19 1.34
C ASP A 66 10.06 5.80 -0.04
N PHE A 67 9.01 6.11 -0.80
CA PHE A 67 9.10 6.81 -2.08
C PHE A 67 9.13 8.32 -1.87
N VAL A 68 10.19 9.00 -2.27
CA VAL A 68 10.36 10.43 -1.96
C VAL A 68 10.20 11.30 -3.19
N PHE A 69 9.33 12.30 -3.07
CA PHE A 69 9.06 13.30 -4.09
C PHE A 69 9.24 14.70 -3.49
N ASP A 70 9.99 15.56 -4.19
CA ASP A 70 10.24 16.94 -3.75
C ASP A 70 9.69 17.93 -4.78
N ALA A 71 8.85 18.86 -4.34
CA ALA A 71 8.29 19.92 -5.19
C ALA A 71 9.36 20.83 -5.83
N ASN A 72 10.55 20.91 -5.25
CA ASN A 72 11.70 21.63 -5.82
C ASN A 72 12.45 20.83 -6.90
N SER A 73 12.09 19.56 -7.10
CA SER A 73 12.71 18.64 -8.06
C SER A 73 11.67 18.14 -9.08
N PRO A 74 11.35 18.94 -10.11
CA PRO A 74 10.36 18.55 -11.13
C PRO A 74 10.69 17.20 -11.76
N SER A 75 9.71 16.31 -11.78
CA SER A 75 9.90 14.91 -12.18
C SER A 75 8.62 14.24 -12.69
N VAL A 76 8.82 13.16 -13.43
CA VAL A 76 7.77 12.23 -13.88
C VAL A 76 8.18 10.84 -13.43
N ASN A 77 7.41 10.25 -12.52
CA ASN A 77 7.81 9.05 -11.80
C ASN A 77 6.80 7.94 -12.06
N HIS A 78 7.29 6.77 -12.43
CA HIS A 78 6.49 5.55 -12.60
C HIS A 78 6.82 4.58 -11.47
N ILE A 79 5.86 4.33 -10.58
CA ILE A 79 6.03 3.40 -9.46
C ILE A 79 5.37 2.07 -9.81
N TYR A 80 6.15 1.00 -9.66
CA TYR A 80 5.65 -0.37 -9.69
C TYR A 80 5.83 -1.01 -8.33
N GLY A 81 4.80 -1.76 -7.90
CA GLY A 81 4.89 -2.51 -6.65
C GLY A 81 4.79 -1.67 -5.38
N PHE A 82 4.23 -0.46 -5.45
CA PHE A 82 3.73 0.23 -4.24
C PHE A 82 2.77 -0.73 -3.54
N ASP A 83 2.84 -0.94 -2.24
CA ASP A 83 1.88 -1.76 -1.50
C ASP A 83 1.29 -1.03 -0.27
N GLN A 84 0.67 -1.75 0.65
CA GLN A 84 -0.01 -1.15 1.81
C GLN A 84 0.94 -0.89 2.99
N TYR A 85 2.19 -1.34 2.88
CA TYR A 85 3.26 -1.14 3.86
C TYR A 85 4.17 0.01 3.46
N ASP A 86 4.17 0.37 2.17
CA ASP A 86 4.94 1.48 1.62
C ASP A 86 4.33 2.84 1.95
N GLN A 87 5.17 3.86 1.88
CA GLN A 87 4.79 5.25 2.03
C GLN A 87 5.34 6.09 0.89
N ALA A 88 4.59 7.13 0.53
CA ALA A 88 5.06 8.16 -0.37
C ALA A 88 5.14 9.51 0.34
N GLN A 89 6.35 10.06 0.35
CA GLN A 89 6.70 11.29 1.04
C GLN A 89 6.68 12.46 0.07
N PHE A 90 5.87 13.48 0.38
CA PHE A 90 5.72 14.69 -0.45
C PHE A 90 6.38 15.90 0.20
N ALA A 91 7.68 16.07 -0.05
CA ALA A 91 8.47 17.15 0.51
C ALA A 91 8.26 18.49 -0.24
N ASN A 92 8.18 19.58 0.52
CA ASN A 92 8.14 20.96 0.02
C ASN A 92 6.90 21.35 -0.82
N PHE A 93 5.83 20.56 -0.82
CA PHE A 93 4.57 20.88 -1.50
C PHE A 93 3.72 21.92 -0.75
N GLY A 94 4.06 22.23 0.51
CA GLY A 94 3.27 23.14 1.35
C GLY A 94 1.98 22.53 1.88
N TYR A 95 1.87 21.20 1.85
CA TYR A 95 0.76 20.45 2.42
C TYR A 95 0.73 20.58 3.94
N MET A 96 -0.47 20.71 4.50
CA MET A 96 -0.71 20.83 5.95
C MET A 96 -1.27 19.54 6.55
N SER A 97 -1.69 18.60 5.71
CA SER A 97 -2.04 17.22 6.08
C SER A 97 -1.86 16.27 4.90
N ASP A 98 -1.77 14.97 5.19
CA ASP A 98 -1.73 13.88 4.19
C ASP A 98 -2.91 13.94 3.21
N GLY A 99 -4.06 14.44 3.68
CA GLY A 99 -5.25 14.65 2.86
C GLY A 99 -5.05 15.67 1.73
N ASN A 100 -4.04 16.54 1.81
CA ASN A 100 -3.75 17.49 0.72
C ASN A 100 -3.25 16.78 -0.54
N ALA A 101 -2.31 15.84 -0.41
CA ALA A 101 -1.78 15.08 -1.55
C ALA A 101 -2.89 14.31 -2.27
N LEU A 102 -3.86 13.77 -1.53
CA LEU A 102 -5.01 13.05 -2.09
C LEU A 102 -5.89 13.91 -3.02
N PHE A 103 -5.98 15.23 -2.80
CA PHE A 103 -6.73 16.12 -3.70
C PHE A 103 -6.08 16.27 -5.08
N HIS A 104 -4.79 15.94 -5.18
CA HIS A 104 -4.02 15.98 -6.42
C HIS A 104 -3.96 14.61 -7.11
N MET A 105 -4.67 13.61 -6.59
CA MET A 105 -4.71 12.26 -7.15
C MET A 105 -5.97 12.01 -7.97
N THR A 106 -5.79 11.36 -9.11
CA THR A 106 -6.88 10.97 -10.02
C THR A 106 -6.69 9.52 -10.46
N GLN A 107 -7.78 8.74 -10.48
CA GLN A 107 -7.76 7.42 -11.11
C GLN A 107 -7.75 7.57 -12.64
N ILE A 108 -6.76 6.96 -13.30
CA ILE A 108 -6.69 6.86 -14.76
C ILE A 108 -6.52 5.40 -15.14
N GLY A 109 -7.59 4.79 -15.65
CA GLY A 109 -7.58 3.36 -15.94
C GLY A 109 -7.28 2.56 -14.68
N ARG A 110 -6.18 1.80 -14.69
CA ARG A 110 -5.72 0.96 -13.56
C ARG A 110 -4.75 1.68 -12.62
N ASP A 111 -4.40 2.93 -12.91
CA ASP A 111 -3.36 3.65 -12.19
C ASP A 111 -3.95 4.80 -11.38
N VAL A 112 -3.33 5.11 -10.24
CA VAL A 112 -3.55 6.39 -9.55
C VAL A 112 -2.47 7.34 -10.02
N VAL A 113 -2.86 8.56 -10.41
CA VAL A 113 -1.94 9.59 -10.89
C VAL A 113 -2.00 10.79 -9.96
N PHE A 114 -0.87 11.10 -9.32
CA PHE A 114 -0.66 12.37 -8.63
C PHE A 114 -0.06 13.39 -9.60
N ASN A 115 -0.51 14.64 -9.54
CA ASN A 115 0.09 15.74 -10.29
C ASN A 115 -0.01 17.06 -9.50
N ASP A 116 1.14 17.59 -9.10
CA ASP A 116 1.22 18.91 -8.47
C ASP A 116 2.65 19.46 -8.52
N HIS A 117 2.81 20.79 -8.45
CA HIS A 117 4.11 21.49 -8.40
C HIS A 117 5.16 21.03 -9.44
N GLY A 118 4.75 20.51 -10.60
CA GLY A 118 5.67 20.01 -11.63
C GLY A 118 6.21 18.59 -11.37
N VAL A 119 5.66 17.90 -10.37
CA VAL A 119 5.89 16.48 -10.10
C VAL A 119 4.66 15.68 -10.54
N THR A 120 4.87 14.64 -11.34
CA THR A 120 3.84 13.66 -11.70
C THR A 120 4.26 12.29 -11.20
N VAL A 121 3.36 11.56 -10.56
CA VAL A 121 3.61 10.20 -10.09
C VAL A 121 2.50 9.28 -10.57
N PHE A 122 2.87 8.21 -11.28
CA PHE A 122 1.99 7.13 -11.69
C PHE A 122 2.18 5.96 -10.72
N PHE A 123 1.20 5.71 -9.86
CA PHE A 123 1.11 4.50 -9.04
C PHE A 123 0.43 3.42 -9.86
N HIS A 124 1.22 2.54 -10.48
CA HIS A 124 0.69 1.54 -11.40
C HIS A 124 -0.11 0.46 -10.69
N ASP A 125 -1.21 0.03 -11.32
CA ASP A 125 -2.10 -1.02 -10.83
C ASP A 125 -2.69 -0.73 -9.43
N LYS A 126 -2.91 0.56 -9.15
CA LYS A 126 -3.54 1.03 -7.91
C LYS A 126 -4.93 1.60 -8.14
N SER A 127 -5.77 1.32 -7.15
CA SER A 127 -7.08 1.92 -7.01
C SER A 127 -6.99 3.08 -6.03
N LEU A 128 -7.54 4.24 -6.39
CA LEU A 128 -7.64 5.41 -5.53
C LEU A 128 -8.44 5.10 -4.26
N ALA A 129 -9.35 4.13 -4.30
CA ALA A 129 -10.09 3.68 -3.12
C ALA A 129 -9.25 2.81 -2.17
N ALA A 130 -8.14 2.24 -2.65
CA ALA A 130 -7.20 1.47 -1.84
C ALA A 130 -6.07 2.35 -1.27
N ILE A 131 -5.93 3.56 -1.79
CA ILE A 131 -5.04 4.58 -1.26
C ILE A 131 -5.68 5.18 0.00
N THR A 132 -4.93 5.22 1.10
CA THR A 132 -5.36 5.76 2.39
C THR A 132 -4.49 6.93 2.83
N ALA A 133 -4.92 7.66 3.87
CA ALA A 133 -4.10 8.72 4.46
C ALA A 133 -2.80 8.19 5.08
N HIS A 134 -2.76 6.90 5.47
CA HIS A 134 -1.57 6.28 6.05
C HIS A 134 -0.43 6.08 5.05
N ASP A 135 -0.76 6.10 3.76
CA ASP A 135 0.19 5.84 2.67
C ASP A 135 1.06 7.07 2.37
N TRP A 136 0.86 8.18 3.09
CA TRP A 136 1.49 9.47 2.81
C TRP A 136 2.14 10.06 4.05
N VAL A 137 3.27 10.69 3.84
CA VAL A 137 3.93 11.51 4.86
C VAL A 137 4.29 12.86 4.24
N ILE A 138 3.96 13.94 4.95
CA ILE A 138 4.26 15.33 4.56
C ILE A 138 5.38 15.95 5.39
#